data_AF-A0A5C3N5Y0-F1
#
_entry.id   AF-A0A5C3N5Y0-F1
#
_cell.length_a   1.000
_cell.length_b   1.000
_cell.length_c   1.000
_cell.angle_alpha   90.00
_cell.angle_beta   90.00
_cell.angle_gamma   90.00
#
_symmetry.space_group_name_H-M   'P 1'
#
loop_
_entity.id
_entity.type
_entity.pdbx_description
1 polymer ?
#
loop_
_entity_poly.entity_id
_entity_poly.type
_entity_poly.pdbx_seq_one_letter_code
_entity_poly.pdbx_strand_id
1 'polypeptide(L)'
;MANLDALAFEGATKRNKPNMKVGALVYARVSLAHKDMEPELECFNAQTHKSAGFGELKEGFMVRCSLKMCRLLHDPSHFLLPLLGSKFPMEVAAGMNGRVWVNAKEPRQIISMTRCIEAVDPDGGGLDELGTKKFLGALDY
;
A
#
# COMPACT_ATOMS: atom_id res chain seq x y z
N MET A 1 12.75 -13.78 4.27
CA MET A 1 11.94 -13.86 3.04
C MET A 1 10.55 -14.35 3.43
N ALA A 2 9.58 -14.31 2.54
CA ALA A 2 8.24 -14.84 2.78
C ALA A 2 7.79 -15.65 1.56
N ASN A 3 6.96 -16.66 1.76
CA ASN A 3 6.46 -17.54 0.71
C ASN A 3 5.01 -17.16 0.33
N LEU A 4 4.69 -17.20 -0.96
CA LEU A 4 3.34 -16.94 -1.49
C LEU A 4 2.98 -18.06 -2.46
N ASP A 5 2.10 -18.97 -2.02
CA ASP A 5 1.70 -20.13 -2.82
C ASP A 5 0.81 -19.71 -4.02
N ALA A 6 0.91 -20.43 -5.13
CA ALA A 6 0.10 -20.18 -6.32
C ALA A 6 -1.42 -20.40 -6.10
N LEU A 7 -1.80 -21.16 -5.07
CA LEU A 7 -3.19 -21.37 -4.66
C LEU A 7 -3.67 -20.32 -3.65
N ALA A 8 -2.80 -19.44 -3.17
CA ALA A 8 -3.13 -18.45 -2.15
C ALA A 8 -3.83 -17.20 -2.73
N PHE A 9 -4.73 -17.39 -3.69
CA PHE A 9 -5.45 -16.33 -4.41
C PHE A 9 -6.92 -16.71 -4.58
N GLU A 10 -7.79 -15.70 -4.71
CA GLU A 10 -9.21 -15.92 -5.00
C GLU A 10 -9.39 -16.78 -6.26
N GLY A 11 -10.10 -17.91 -6.13
CA GLY A 11 -10.43 -18.79 -7.25
C GLY A 11 -9.25 -19.57 -7.85
N ALA A 12 -8.07 -19.56 -7.21
CA ALA A 12 -6.93 -20.31 -7.70
C ALA A 12 -7.10 -21.83 -7.53
N THR A 13 -6.76 -22.58 -8.58
CA THR A 13 -6.77 -24.05 -8.57
C THR A 13 -5.52 -24.57 -9.26
N LYS A 14 -5.23 -25.88 -9.15
CA LYS A 14 -4.09 -26.49 -9.86
C LYS A 14 -4.11 -26.26 -11.38
N ARG A 15 -5.30 -26.06 -11.96
CA ARG A 15 -5.52 -25.78 -13.39
C ARG A 15 -5.52 -24.30 -13.72
N ASN A 16 -5.98 -23.45 -12.80
CA ASN A 16 -6.06 -22.00 -12.96
C ASN A 16 -5.15 -21.31 -11.94
N LYS A 17 -3.90 -21.08 -12.33
CA LYS A 17 -2.90 -20.40 -11.49
C LYS A 17 -2.83 -18.92 -11.85
N PRO A 18 -2.65 -18.03 -10.86
CA PRO A 18 -2.42 -16.61 -11.12
C PRO A 18 -1.12 -16.41 -11.90
N ASN A 19 -1.16 -15.55 -12.92
CA ASN A 19 -0.04 -15.28 -13.80
C ASN A 19 0.67 -13.99 -13.40
N MET A 20 1.57 -14.07 -12.42
CA MET A 20 2.40 -12.94 -11.98
C MET A 20 3.82 -13.07 -12.52
N LYS A 21 4.39 -11.96 -12.97
CA LYS A 21 5.77 -11.91 -13.46
C LYS A 21 6.74 -11.62 -12.31
N VAL A 22 7.96 -12.12 -12.44
CA VAL A 22 9.06 -11.73 -11.53
C VAL A 22 9.22 -10.21 -11.59
N GLY A 23 9.25 -9.56 -10.42
CA GLY A 23 9.29 -8.11 -10.27
C GLY A 23 7.94 -7.42 -10.07
N ALA A 24 6.82 -8.17 -10.15
CA ALA A 24 5.50 -7.63 -9.82
C ALA A 24 5.38 -7.23 -8.35
N LEU A 25 4.64 -6.16 -8.07
CA LEU A 25 4.25 -5.75 -6.72
C LEU A 25 2.97 -6.48 -6.32
N VAL A 26 2.91 -6.97 -5.09
CA VAL A 26 1.75 -7.71 -4.58
C VAL A 26 1.33 -7.14 -3.24
N TYR A 27 0.04 -6.82 -3.11
CA TYR A 27 -0.60 -6.54 -1.83
C TYR A 27 -1.18 -7.83 -1.27
N ALA A 28 -0.67 -8.28 -0.13
CA ALA A 28 -1.04 -9.54 0.49
C ALA A 28 -1.11 -9.38 2.01
N ARG A 29 -1.76 -10.32 2.69
CA ARG A 29 -1.69 -10.44 4.14
C ARG A 29 -0.82 -11.62 4.55
N VAL A 30 -0.33 -11.57 5.77
CA VAL A 30 0.43 -12.66 6.38
C VAL A 30 -0.56 -13.69 6.92
N SER A 31 -0.48 -14.93 6.44
CA SER A 31 -1.31 -16.05 6.89
C SER A 31 -0.66 -16.80 8.06
N LEU A 32 0.65 -17.03 7.98
CA LEU A 32 1.45 -17.72 8.98
C LEU A 32 2.74 -16.96 9.24
N ALA A 33 3.09 -16.76 10.52
CA ALA A 33 4.34 -16.13 10.91
C ALA A 33 4.93 -16.81 12.16
N HIS A 34 5.47 -18.00 11.96
CA HIS A 34 6.19 -18.71 13.02
C HIS A 34 7.66 -18.29 13.05
N LYS A 35 8.24 -18.10 14.24
CA LYS A 35 9.62 -17.60 14.41
C LYS A 35 10.69 -18.51 13.77
N ASP A 36 10.41 -19.81 13.72
CA ASP A 36 11.34 -20.85 13.23
C ASP A 36 10.99 -21.32 11.80
N MET A 37 10.08 -20.63 11.11
CA MET A 37 9.68 -20.97 9.74
C MET A 37 9.64 -19.71 8.87
N GLU A 38 9.64 -19.89 7.55
CA GLU A 38 9.38 -18.77 6.65
C GLU A 38 7.92 -18.32 6.78
N PRO A 39 7.67 -17.00 6.91
CA PRO A 39 6.31 -16.48 6.88
C PRO A 39 5.61 -16.81 5.56
N GLU A 40 4.32 -17.09 5.64
CA GLU A 40 3.46 -17.34 4.49
C GLU A 40 2.52 -16.16 4.24
N LEU A 41 2.24 -15.89 2.96
CA LEU A 41 1.38 -14.83 2.49
C LEU A 41 0.17 -15.40 1.75
N GLU A 42 -0.93 -14.66 1.78
CA GLU A 42 -2.14 -14.97 1.01
C GLU A 42 -2.83 -13.70 0.48
N CYS A 43 -3.48 -13.84 -0.67
CA CYS A 43 -4.12 -12.76 -1.42
C CYS A 43 -5.65 -12.92 -1.50
N PHE A 44 -6.26 -13.30 -0.38
CA PHE A 44 -7.71 -13.32 -0.20
C PHE A 44 -8.05 -13.20 1.28
N ASN A 45 -9.29 -12.84 1.60
CA ASN A 45 -9.81 -12.77 2.96
C ASN A 45 -10.20 -14.16 3.48
N ALA A 46 -9.73 -14.54 4.68
CA ALA A 46 -9.86 -15.91 5.22
C ALA A 46 -11.31 -16.33 5.45
N GLN A 47 -12.19 -15.38 5.70
CA GLN A 47 -13.59 -15.66 6.00
C GLN A 47 -14.41 -15.74 4.72
N THR A 48 -14.17 -14.83 3.76
CA THR A 48 -14.99 -14.73 2.55
C THR A 48 -14.41 -15.46 1.35
N HIS A 49 -13.13 -15.83 1.40
CA HIS A 49 -12.34 -16.35 0.28
C HIS A 49 -12.32 -15.47 -0.97
N LYS A 50 -12.70 -14.19 -0.82
CA LYS A 50 -12.61 -13.18 -1.88
C LYS A 50 -11.33 -12.38 -1.77
N SER A 51 -10.86 -11.82 -2.88
CA SER A 51 -9.62 -11.03 -2.97
C SER A 51 -9.57 -9.87 -1.98
N ALA A 52 -10.70 -9.19 -1.73
CA ALA A 52 -10.80 -8.09 -0.76
C ALA A 52 -9.71 -7.00 -0.96
N GLY A 53 -9.32 -6.74 -2.22
CA GLY A 53 -8.29 -5.77 -2.57
C GLY A 53 -6.85 -6.31 -2.56
N PHE A 54 -6.63 -7.56 -2.15
CA PHE A 54 -5.33 -8.23 -2.30
C PHE A 54 -5.09 -8.72 -3.73
N GLY A 55 -3.81 -8.82 -4.11
CA GLY A 55 -3.38 -9.26 -5.43
C GLY A 55 -2.25 -8.41 -6.01
N GLU A 56 -2.05 -8.53 -7.31
CA GLU A 56 -1.03 -7.76 -8.04
C GLU A 56 -1.41 -6.28 -8.11
N LEU A 57 -0.48 -5.42 -7.71
CA LEU A 57 -0.56 -3.98 -7.88
C LEU A 57 0.10 -3.60 -9.20
N LYS A 58 -0.71 -3.13 -10.15
CA LYS A 58 -0.26 -2.74 -11.49
C LYS A 58 -0.03 -1.24 -11.55
N GLU A 59 1.03 -0.83 -12.25
CA GLU A 59 1.42 0.57 -12.35
C GLU A 59 1.64 1.21 -10.96
N GLY A 60 1.54 2.54 -10.89
CA GLY A 60 1.73 3.31 -9.66
C GLY A 60 3.18 3.41 -9.21
N PHE A 61 3.36 3.82 -7.96
CA PHE A 61 4.66 4.04 -7.36
C PHE A 61 4.70 3.52 -5.92
N MET A 62 5.79 2.86 -5.55
CA MET A 62 6.00 2.36 -4.19
C MET A 62 6.97 3.27 -3.43
N VAL A 63 6.46 3.91 -2.39
CA VAL A 63 7.23 4.71 -1.44
C VAL A 63 7.62 3.89 -0.21
N ARG A 64 8.81 4.14 0.32
CA ARG A 64 9.25 3.60 1.61
C ARG A 64 8.99 4.63 2.69
N CYS A 65 8.45 4.19 3.82
CA CYS A 65 8.19 5.03 4.98
C CYS A 65 8.45 4.25 6.27
N SER A 66 8.44 4.95 7.40
CA SER A 66 8.55 4.33 8.71
C SER A 66 7.38 3.39 9.00
N LEU A 67 7.63 2.39 9.85
CA LEU A 67 6.57 1.51 10.34
C LEU A 67 5.49 2.28 11.11
N LYS A 68 5.86 3.40 11.73
CA LYS A 68 4.93 4.30 12.41
C LYS A 68 3.99 4.95 11.40
N MET A 69 4.52 5.45 10.28
CA MET A 69 3.70 6.04 9.22
C MET A 69 2.73 5.01 8.60
N CYS A 70 3.18 3.78 8.36
CA CYS A 70 2.27 2.72 7.87
C CYS A 70 1.08 2.48 8.80
N ARG A 71 1.31 2.49 10.13
CA ARG A 71 0.24 2.35 11.13
C ARG A 71 -0.72 3.54 11.10
N LEU A 72 -0.19 4.76 10.99
CA LEU A 72 -0.99 5.97 10.87
C LEU A 72 -1.84 5.97 9.59
N LEU A 73 -1.30 5.53 8.46
CA LEU A 73 -2.05 5.41 7.21
C LEU A 73 -3.17 4.37 7.26
N HIS A 74 -3.06 3.37 8.13
CA HIS A 74 -4.11 2.38 8.34
C HIS A 74 -5.17 2.84 9.35
N ASP A 75 -4.90 3.93 10.09
CA ASP A 75 -5.83 4.53 11.02
C ASP A 75 -6.84 5.42 10.27
N PRO A 76 -8.15 5.13 10.33
CA PRO A 76 -9.17 5.93 9.65
C PRO A 76 -9.28 7.37 10.18
N SER A 77 -8.74 7.65 11.37
CA SER A 77 -8.71 8.99 11.96
C SER A 77 -7.56 9.86 11.43
N HIS A 78 -6.58 9.27 10.74
CA HIS A 78 -5.44 10.02 10.24
C HIS A 78 -5.79 10.90 9.05
N PHE A 79 -5.34 12.16 9.07
CA PHE A 79 -5.79 13.21 8.14
C PHE A 79 -5.30 13.03 6.70
N LEU A 80 -4.19 12.32 6.47
CA LEU A 80 -3.47 12.40 5.19
C LEU A 80 -4.25 11.80 4.02
N LEU A 81 -4.80 10.59 4.15
CA LEU A 81 -5.53 9.95 3.05
C LEU A 81 -6.85 10.67 2.72
N PRO A 82 -7.68 11.08 3.71
CA PRO A 82 -8.84 11.93 3.44
C PRO A 82 -8.46 13.26 2.75
N LEU A 83 -7.35 13.88 3.18
CA LEU A 83 -6.87 15.13 2.59
C LEU A 83 -6.48 14.94 1.12
N LEU A 84 -5.69 13.92 0.80
CA LEU A 84 -5.28 13.64 -0.58
C LEU A 84 -6.47 13.22 -1.45
N GLY A 85 -7.35 12.35 -0.94
CA GLY A 85 -8.56 11.92 -1.64
C GLY A 85 -9.56 13.05 -1.91
N SER A 86 -9.54 14.13 -1.13
CA SER A 86 -10.34 15.33 -1.40
C SER A 86 -9.86 16.14 -2.60
N LYS A 87 -8.62 15.92 -3.05
CA LYS A 87 -8.00 16.69 -4.14
C LYS A 87 -8.07 15.99 -5.49
N PHE A 88 -7.82 14.68 -5.51
CA PHE A 88 -7.87 13.91 -6.74
C PHE A 88 -8.20 12.44 -6.45
N PRO A 89 -8.81 11.73 -7.42
CA PRO A 89 -9.00 10.29 -7.33
C PRO A 89 -7.66 9.57 -7.27
N MET A 90 -7.53 8.64 -6.32
CA MET A 90 -6.30 7.89 -6.09
C MET A 90 -6.60 6.49 -5.57
N GLU A 91 -5.66 5.58 -5.77
CA GLU A 91 -5.60 4.27 -5.14
C GLU A 91 -4.38 4.22 -4.22
N VAL A 92 -4.55 3.59 -3.06
CA VAL A 92 -3.48 3.44 -2.07
C VAL A 92 -3.54 2.06 -1.44
N ALA A 93 -2.37 1.44 -1.29
CA ALA A 93 -2.19 0.20 -0.54
C ALA A 93 -1.05 0.39 0.47
N ALA A 94 -1.39 0.40 1.76
CA ALA A 94 -0.41 0.58 2.84
C ALA A 94 -0.03 -0.78 3.44
N GLY A 95 1.22 -1.20 3.24
CA GLY A 95 1.78 -2.40 3.85
C GLY A 95 2.39 -2.11 5.21
N MET A 96 2.12 -2.96 6.20
CA MET A 96 2.70 -2.87 7.55
C MET A 96 4.23 -3.11 7.60
N ASN A 97 4.86 -3.32 6.46
CA ASN A 97 6.28 -3.59 6.25
C ASN A 97 7.09 -2.34 5.84
N GLY A 98 6.55 -1.14 6.03
CA GLY A 98 7.25 0.12 5.69
C GLY A 98 7.17 0.48 4.20
N ARG A 99 6.17 -0.07 3.48
CA ARG A 99 5.98 0.15 2.05
C ARG A 99 4.55 0.58 1.79
N VAL A 100 4.39 1.67 1.06
CA VAL A 100 3.09 2.18 0.64
C VAL A 100 3.12 2.30 -0.87
N TRP A 101 2.11 1.77 -1.53
CA TRP A 101 1.91 1.92 -2.95
C TRP A 101 0.82 2.95 -3.19
N VAL A 102 1.05 3.84 -4.15
CA VAL A 102 0.10 4.87 -4.57
C VAL A 102 -0.03 4.87 -6.08
N ASN A 103 -1.25 5.11 -6.57
CA ASN A 103 -1.54 5.20 -7.98
C ASN A 103 -2.60 6.27 -8.23
N ALA A 104 -2.46 6.98 -9.35
CA ALA A 104 -3.37 8.02 -9.79
C ALA A 104 -3.30 8.13 -11.31
N LYS A 105 -4.26 8.84 -11.91
CA LYS A 105 -4.33 9.00 -13.36
C LYS A 105 -3.14 9.76 -13.92
N GLU A 106 -2.67 10.79 -13.21
CA GLU A 106 -1.57 11.65 -13.68
C GLU A 106 -0.30 11.44 -12.86
N PRO A 107 0.88 11.34 -13.50
CA PRO A 107 2.15 11.16 -12.77
C PRO A 107 2.45 12.28 -11.76
N ARG A 108 2.00 13.51 -12.01
CA ARG A 108 2.19 14.64 -11.09
C ARG A 108 1.47 14.43 -9.76
N GLN A 109 0.30 13.81 -9.80
CA GLN A 109 -0.47 13.43 -8.61
C GLN A 109 0.27 12.33 -7.84
N ILE A 110 0.83 11.34 -8.54
CA ILE A 110 1.65 10.28 -7.92
C ILE A 110 2.86 10.87 -7.20
N ILE A 111 3.57 11.80 -7.84
CA ILE A 111 4.72 12.49 -7.25
C ILE A 111 4.27 13.28 -6.01
N SER A 112 3.16 14.01 -6.11
CA SER A 112 2.65 14.83 -5.00
C SER A 112 2.23 13.99 -3.80
N MET A 113 1.50 12.89 -4.01
CA MET A 113 1.17 11.93 -2.95
C MET A 113 2.42 11.36 -2.28
N THR A 114 3.39 10.91 -3.09
CA THR A 114 4.65 10.35 -2.60
C THR A 114 5.36 11.34 -1.68
N ARG A 115 5.47 12.61 -2.11
CA ARG A 115 6.12 13.67 -1.34
C ARG A 115 5.36 14.01 -0.06
N CYS A 116 4.03 14.02 -0.09
CA CYS A 116 3.22 14.22 1.10
C CYS A 116 3.39 13.08 2.11
N ILE A 117 3.45 11.82 1.66
CA ILE A 117 3.71 10.67 2.55
C ILE A 117 5.09 10.80 3.21
N GLU A 118 6.13 11.13 2.43
CA GLU A 118 7.48 11.36 2.95
C GLU A 118 7.54 12.53 3.94
N ALA A 119 6.84 13.64 3.66
CA ALA A 119 6.84 14.83 4.50
C ALA A 119 6.11 14.61 5.83
N VAL A 120 4.99 13.88 5.82
CA VAL A 120 4.20 13.59 7.03
C VAL A 120 4.82 12.47 7.86
N ASP A 121 5.62 11.60 7.24
CA ASP A 121 6.30 10.51 7.95
C ASP A 121 7.02 11.03 9.21
N PRO A 122 6.68 10.52 10.40
CA PRO A 122 7.30 10.96 11.66
C PRO A 122 8.82 10.84 11.70
N ASP A 123 9.40 9.88 10.98
CA ASP A 123 10.86 9.70 10.92
C ASP A 123 11.50 10.48 9.75
N GLY A 124 10.69 11.07 8.88
CA GLY A 124 11.12 11.90 7.75
C GLY A 124 11.00 13.39 8.07
N GLY A 125 9.81 13.95 7.89
CA GLY A 125 9.53 15.38 8.11
C GLY A 125 8.61 15.69 9.29
N GLY A 126 7.75 14.74 9.70
CA GLY A 126 6.81 14.92 10.81
C GLY A 126 5.82 16.07 10.62
N LEU A 127 5.47 16.41 9.37
CA LEU A 127 4.63 17.56 9.05
C LEU A 127 3.22 17.38 9.59
N ASP A 128 2.65 18.46 10.16
CA ASP A 128 1.28 18.48 10.64
C ASP A 128 0.27 18.72 9.49
N GLU A 129 -1.02 18.67 9.79
CA GLU A 129 -2.08 18.85 8.77
C GLU A 129 -2.00 20.23 8.10
N LEU A 130 -1.74 21.29 8.87
CA LEU A 130 -1.64 22.66 8.35
C LEU A 130 -0.42 22.82 7.44
N GLY A 131 0.73 22.30 7.85
CA GLY A 131 1.93 22.24 7.03
C GLY A 131 1.69 21.46 5.76
N THR A 132 1.00 20.32 5.85
CA THR A 132 0.71 19.46 4.69
C THR A 132 -0.19 20.14 3.68
N LYS A 133 -1.21 20.88 4.12
CA LYS A 133 -2.07 21.68 3.22
C LYS A 133 -1.29 22.75 2.48
N LYS A 134 -0.38 23.45 3.18
CA LYS A 134 0.49 24.47 2.57
C LYS A 134 1.47 23.85 1.58
N PHE A 135 2.09 22.75 1.97
CA PHE A 135 3.03 22.00 1.14
C PHE A 135 2.36 21.49 -0.13
N LEU A 136 1.19 20.87 0.02
CA LEU A 136 0.40 20.40 -1.10
C LEU A 136 0.01 21.57 -2.01
N GLY A 137 -0.45 22.69 -1.46
CA GLY A 137 -0.78 23.88 -2.25
C GLY A 137 0.39 24.53 -2.99
N ALA A 138 1.64 24.22 -2.61
CA ALA A 138 2.85 24.64 -3.32
C ALA A 138 3.28 23.64 -4.41
N LEU A 139 2.71 22.43 -4.42
CA LEU A 139 2.92 21.45 -5.47
C LEU A 139 1.91 21.71 -6.60
N ASP A 140 2.40 21.75 -7.83
CA ASP A 140 1.53 21.79 -9.01
C ASP A 140 1.05 20.35 -9.31
N TYR A 141 -0.17 20.01 -8.89
CA TYR A 141 -0.79 18.69 -9.05
C TYR A 141 -2.10 18.69 -9.83
#